data_AF-A0A1B6M6G9-F1
#
_entry.id   AF-A0A1B6M6G9-F1
#
_cell.length_a   1.000
_cell.length_b   1.000
_cell.length_c   1.000
_cell.angle_alpha   90.00
_cell.angle_beta   90.00
_cell.angle_gamma   90.00
#
_symmetry.space_group_name_H-M   'P 1'
#
loop_
_entity.id
_entity.type
_entity.pdbx_description
1 polymer ?
#
loop_
_entity_poly.entity_id
_entity_poly.type
_entity_poly.pdbx_seq_one_letter_code
_entity_poly.pdbx_strand_id
1 'polypeptide(L)'
;MTAAYLYMRLKSNGYKLTVNKVRSGSAMWAVVALTSMMGAWVFYIPGRPYYPLENALYNPLHRFGWAAAMSWIVVVGGISGFGILEPILSMKCLVPLSRLTYCVFLVHGLVQLYSVAILRTSEYMSFPKLFWMW
;
A
#
# COMPACT_ATOMS: atom_id res chain seq x y z
N MET A 1 4.64 10.83 9.38
CA MET A 1 4.68 12.03 10.24
C MET A 1 4.30 13.31 9.49
N THR A 2 4.93 13.61 8.36
CA THR A 2 4.62 14.79 7.52
C THR A 2 3.16 14.88 7.09
N ALA A 3 2.56 13.77 6.65
CA ALA A 3 1.14 13.73 6.27
C ALA A 3 0.17 14.02 7.43
N ALA A 4 0.48 13.51 8.63
CA ALA A 4 -0.32 13.76 9.82
C ALA A 4 -0.24 15.24 10.25
N TYR A 5 0.97 15.82 10.17
CA TYR A 5 1.17 17.26 10.41
C TYR A 5 0.40 18.12 9.39
N LEU A 6 0.47 17.77 8.10
CA LEU A 6 -0.29 18.42 7.03
C LEU A 6 -1.80 18.34 7.30
N TYR A 7 -2.30 17.16 7.65
CA TYR A 7 -3.70 16.95 8.00
C TYR A 7 -4.14 17.84 9.17
N MET A 8 -3.39 17.84 10.29
CA MET A 8 -3.71 18.68 11.44
C MET A 8 -3.72 20.17 11.10
N ARG A 9 -2.77 20.63 10.30
CA ARG A 9 -2.67 22.02 9.85
C ARG A 9 -3.83 22.41 8.93
N LEU A 10 -4.17 21.55 7.97
CA LEU A 10 -5.29 21.76 7.05
C LEU A 10 -6.64 21.77 7.78
N LYS A 11 -6.80 20.90 8.78
CA LYS A 11 -7.98 20.85 9.64
C LYS A 11 -8.11 22.12 10.49
N SER A 12 -7.01 22.61 11.06
CA SER A 12 -6.98 23.87 11.83
C SER A 12 -7.38 25.09 10.98
N ASN A 13 -7.06 25.08 9.69
CA ASN A 13 -7.41 26.15 8.76
C ASN A 13 -8.84 26.04 8.19
N GLY A 14 -9.61 25.00 8.56
CA GLY A 14 -10.99 24.80 8.09
C GLY A 14 -11.12 24.59 6.57
N TYR A 15 -10.03 24.25 5.89
CA TYR A 15 -10.01 24.18 4.43
C TYR A 15 -10.77 22.96 3.93
N LYS A 16 -11.78 23.13 3.07
CA LYS A 16 -12.53 22.02 2.46
C LYS A 16 -12.13 21.85 0.99
N LEU A 17 -11.77 20.63 0.62
CA LEU A 17 -11.49 20.29 -0.78
C LEU A 17 -12.78 20.10 -1.56
N THR A 18 -12.83 20.65 -2.78
CA THR A 18 -13.93 20.43 -3.72
C THR A 18 -13.94 18.98 -4.21
N VAL A 19 -15.13 18.40 -4.39
CA VAL A 19 -15.33 17.02 -4.86
C VAL A 19 -14.58 16.71 -6.17
N ASN A 20 -14.51 17.66 -7.11
CA ASN A 20 -13.78 17.48 -8.38
C ASN A 20 -12.27 17.33 -8.19
N LYS A 21 -11.69 18.09 -7.24
CA LYS A 21 -10.26 18.02 -6.89
C LYS A 21 -9.95 16.73 -6.14
N VAL A 22 -10.89 16.28 -5.29
CA VAL A 22 -10.79 14.99 -4.61
C VAL A 22 -10.82 13.84 -5.62
N ARG A 23 -11.75 13.85 -6.58
CA ARG A 23 -11.89 12.79 -7.59
C ARG A 23 -10.67 12.67 -8.50
N SER A 24 -10.19 13.80 -9.04
CA SER A 24 -8.99 13.82 -9.89
C SER A 24 -7.75 13.39 -9.10
N GLY A 25 -7.56 13.92 -7.89
CA GLY A 25 -6.47 13.53 -7.01
C GLY A 25 -6.52 12.04 -6.63
N SER A 26 -7.69 11.51 -6.26
CA SER A 26 -7.83 10.09 -5.95
C SER A 26 -7.52 9.19 -7.14
N ALA A 27 -7.93 9.58 -8.35
CA ALA A 27 -7.61 8.82 -9.56
C ALA A 27 -6.10 8.83 -9.85
N MET A 28 -5.45 9.99 -9.73
CA MET A 28 -3.99 10.11 -9.89
C MET A 28 -3.24 9.24 -8.89
N TRP A 29 -3.57 9.33 -7.60
CA TRP A 29 -2.90 8.54 -6.56
C TRP A 29 -3.23 7.05 -6.64
N ALA A 30 -4.40 6.67 -7.14
CA ALA A 30 -4.72 5.27 -7.42
C ALA A 30 -3.84 4.69 -8.54
N VAL A 31 -3.60 5.46 -9.62
CA VAL A 31 -2.66 5.04 -10.68
C VAL A 31 -1.24 4.90 -10.14
N VAL A 32 -0.78 5.83 -9.29
CA VAL A 32 0.53 5.74 -8.63
C VAL A 32 0.62 4.51 -7.72
N ALA A 33 -0.43 4.20 -6.97
CA ALA A 33 -0.48 3.02 -6.11
C ALA A 33 -0.44 1.72 -6.94
N LEU A 34 -1.24 1.64 -8.01
CA LEU A 34 -1.31 0.46 -8.88
C LEU A 34 0.00 0.22 -9.61
N THR A 35 0.64 1.27 -10.15
CA THR A 35 1.95 1.17 -10.80
C THR A 35 3.03 0.74 -9.83
N SER A 36 2.99 1.22 -8.57
CA SER A 36 3.91 0.79 -7.51
C SER A 36 3.76 -0.68 -7.15
N MET A 37 2.54 -1.25 -7.27
CA MET A 37 2.28 -2.66 -6.96
C MET A 37 2.57 -3.59 -8.15
N MET A 38 2.19 -3.19 -9.36
CA MET A 38 2.38 -3.98 -10.58
C MET A 38 3.85 -3.96 -11.06
N GLY A 39 4.63 -2.94 -10.72
CA GLY A 39 6.03 -2.83 -11.11
C GLY A 39 6.90 -3.99 -10.61
N ALA A 40 6.51 -4.67 -9.53
CA ALA A 40 7.25 -5.80 -8.98
C ALA A 40 7.28 -6.97 -9.95
N TRP A 41 6.21 -7.16 -10.73
CA TRP A 41 6.08 -8.27 -11.69
C TRP A 41 7.18 -8.26 -12.75
N VAL A 42 7.62 -7.08 -13.20
CA VAL A 42 8.62 -6.91 -14.26
C VAL A 42 9.97 -7.54 -13.87
N PHE A 43 10.26 -7.63 -12.57
CA PHE A 43 11.50 -8.23 -12.05
C PHE A 43 11.48 -9.76 -11.98
N TYR A 44 10.31 -10.40 -12.16
CA TYR A 44 10.15 -11.86 -12.08
C TYR A 44 9.99 -12.53 -13.46
N ILE A 45 10.13 -11.79 -14.55
CA ILE A 45 10.00 -12.34 -15.91
C ILE A 45 11.24 -13.20 -16.24
N PRO A 46 11.08 -14.50 -16.54
CA PRO A 46 12.21 -15.36 -16.88
C PRO A 46 12.86 -14.91 -18.20
N GLY A 47 14.19 -14.80 -18.21
CA GLY A 47 14.97 -14.42 -19.40
C GLY A 47 15.23 -12.93 -19.59
N ARG A 48 14.78 -12.06 -18.67
CA ARG A 48 15.11 -10.64 -18.71
C ARG A 48 16.54 -10.37 -18.21
N PRO A 49 17.39 -9.62 -18.93
CA PRO A 49 18.68 -9.19 -18.40
C PRO A 49 18.51 -8.28 -17.19
N TYR A 50 19.34 -8.49 -16.16
CA TYR A 50 19.26 -7.73 -14.90
C TYR A 50 19.92 -6.36 -15.04
N TYR A 51 19.14 -5.29 -14.85
CA TYR A 51 19.64 -3.92 -14.86
C TYR A 51 19.74 -3.38 -13.42
N PRO A 52 20.95 -3.19 -12.87
CA PRO A 52 21.14 -2.83 -11.46
C PRO A 52 20.61 -1.44 -11.12
N LEU A 53 20.71 -0.48 -12.04
CA LEU A 53 20.21 0.89 -11.84
C LEU A 53 18.69 0.94 -11.68
N GLU A 54 17.98 0.19 -12.53
CA GLU A 54 16.50 0.08 -12.48
C GLU A 54 16.06 -0.53 -11.15
N ASN A 55 16.73 -1.59 -10.72
CA ASN A 55 16.44 -2.27 -9.46
C ASN A 55 16.70 -1.37 -8.25
N ALA A 56 17.82 -0.65 -8.24
CA ALA A 56 18.21 0.25 -7.16
C ALA A 56 17.26 1.45 -7.02
N LEU A 57 16.75 1.98 -8.13
CA LEU A 57 15.76 3.06 -8.13
C LEU A 57 14.36 2.57 -7.75
N TYR A 58 13.93 1.42 -8.29
CA TYR A 58 12.61 0.87 -8.03
C TYR A 58 12.39 0.55 -6.54
N ASN A 59 13.42 0.03 -5.88
CA ASN A 59 13.32 -0.44 -4.49
C ASN A 59 12.82 0.65 -3.50
N PRO A 60 13.38 1.87 -3.46
CA PRO A 60 12.85 2.96 -2.63
C PRO A 60 11.60 3.62 -3.23
N LEU A 61 11.51 3.77 -4.56
CA LEU A 61 10.43 4.50 -5.22
C LEU A 61 9.07 3.82 -5.02
N HIS A 62 8.98 2.50 -5.12
CA HIS A 62 7.68 1.82 -4.96
C HIS A 62 7.12 1.99 -3.54
N ARG A 63 7.97 1.89 -2.51
CA ARG A 63 7.57 2.10 -1.10
C ARG A 63 7.14 3.54 -0.87
N PHE A 64 7.87 4.48 -1.44
CA PHE A 64 7.55 5.89 -1.35
C PHE A 64 6.25 6.24 -2.06
N GLY A 65 6.05 5.75 -3.29
CA GLY A 65 4.83 5.94 -4.08
C GLY A 65 3.61 5.37 -3.39
N TRP A 66 3.73 4.15 -2.84
CA TRP A 66 2.67 3.54 -2.04
C TRP A 66 2.35 4.36 -0.78
N ALA A 67 3.37 4.75 0.00
CA ALA A 67 3.19 5.54 1.21
C ALA A 67 2.56 6.91 0.92
N ALA A 68 2.96 7.57 -0.17
CA ALA A 68 2.40 8.83 -0.61
C ALA A 68 0.92 8.68 -1.01
N ALA A 69 0.57 7.63 -1.75
CA ALA A 69 -0.82 7.34 -2.12
C ALA A 69 -1.70 7.07 -0.88
N MET A 70 -1.21 6.28 0.09
CA MET A 70 -1.92 6.06 1.35
C MET A 70 -2.07 7.35 2.16
N SER A 71 -1.05 8.22 2.14
CA SER A 71 -1.11 9.50 2.84
C SER A 71 -2.20 10.43 2.29
N TRP A 72 -2.41 10.42 0.97
CA TRP A 72 -3.48 11.18 0.33
C TRP A 72 -4.86 10.73 0.81
N ILE A 73 -5.08 9.42 0.92
CA ILE A 73 -6.34 8.84 1.40
C ILE A 73 -6.65 9.34 2.82
N VAL A 74 -5.68 9.30 3.72
CA VAL A 74 -5.87 9.74 5.12
C VAL A 74 -6.18 11.24 5.20
N VAL A 75 -5.44 12.06 4.46
CA VAL A 75 -5.62 13.53 4.47
C VAL A 75 -6.98 13.92 3.90
N VAL A 76 -7.37 13.39 2.74
CA VAL A 76 -8.65 13.69 2.10
C VAL A 76 -9.83 13.16 2.92
N GLY A 77 -9.72 11.92 3.41
CA GLY A 77 -10.76 11.30 4.23
C GLY A 77 -11.04 12.07 5.51
N GLY A 78 -10.01 12.67 6.14
CA GLY A 78 -10.17 13.44 7.36
C GLY A 78 -10.68 14.88 7.18
N ILE A 79 -10.58 15.46 5.97
CA ILE A 79 -10.89 16.88 5.72
C ILE A 79 -12.25 17.07 5.06
N SER A 80 -12.50 16.38 3.94
CA SER A 80 -13.62 16.68 3.05
C SER A 80 -14.59 15.51 2.88
N GLY A 81 -14.22 14.31 3.32
CA GLY A 81 -14.89 13.08 2.90
C GLY A 81 -14.57 12.74 1.44
N PHE A 82 -14.88 11.51 1.04
CA PHE A 82 -14.62 11.02 -0.32
C PHE A 82 -15.80 11.19 -1.28
N GLY A 83 -16.90 11.81 -0.83
CA GLY A 83 -18.07 12.07 -1.66
C GLY A 83 -18.70 10.77 -2.16
N ILE A 84 -18.60 10.48 -3.47
CA ILE A 84 -19.23 9.29 -4.08
C ILE A 84 -18.66 7.95 -3.59
N LEU A 85 -17.41 7.95 -3.10
CA LEU A 85 -16.75 6.75 -2.59
C LEU A 85 -17.01 6.53 -1.09
N GLU A 86 -17.57 7.54 -0.41
CA GLU A 86 -17.87 7.51 1.03
C GLU A 86 -18.86 6.39 1.43
N PRO A 87 -19.94 6.11 0.67
CA PRO A 87 -20.82 4.99 0.96
C PRO A 87 -20.12 3.64 0.80
N ILE A 88 -19.23 3.52 -0.19
CA ILE A 88 -18.46 2.29 -0.46
C ILE A 88 -17.49 2.03 0.70
N LEU A 89 -16.77 3.06 1.15
CA LEU A 89 -15.83 2.94 2.27
C LEU A 89 -16.53 2.78 3.63
N SER A 90 -17.76 3.27 3.77
CA SER A 90 -18.54 3.16 5.01
C SER A 90 -19.47 1.93 5.05
N MET A 91 -19.34 0.99 4.10
CA MET A 91 -20.16 -0.21 4.10
C MET A 91 -19.92 -1.07 5.35
N LYS A 92 -21.02 -1.55 5.97
CA LYS A 92 -20.95 -2.41 7.16
C LYS A 92 -20.18 -3.72 6.94
N CYS A 93 -20.09 -4.21 5.70
CA CYS A 93 -19.27 -5.38 5.35
C CYS A 93 -17.76 -5.15 5.54
N LEU A 94 -17.28 -3.91 5.48
CA LEU A 94 -15.85 -3.62 5.69
C LEU A 94 -15.45 -3.78 7.16
N VAL A 95 -16.40 -3.72 8.10
CA VAL A 95 -16.11 -3.86 9.54
C VAL A 95 -15.65 -5.28 9.89
N PRO A 96 -16.38 -6.38 9.57
CA PRO A 96 -15.86 -7.73 9.80
C PRO A 96 -14.64 -8.04 8.92
N LEU A 97 -14.60 -7.52 7.69
CA LEU A 97 -13.48 -7.76 6.78
C LEU A 97 -12.18 -7.16 7.30
N SER A 98 -12.21 -5.92 7.80
CA SER A 98 -11.04 -5.25 8.40
C SER A 98 -10.50 -6.02 9.61
N ARG A 99 -11.40 -6.56 10.46
CA ARG A 99 -11.01 -7.43 11.57
C ARG A 99 -10.36 -8.72 11.09
N LEU A 100 -10.93 -9.38 10.07
CA LEU A 100 -10.36 -10.60 9.51
C LEU A 100 -8.98 -10.34 8.91
N THR A 101 -8.83 -9.28 8.10
CA THR A 101 -7.53 -8.90 7.52
C THR A 101 -6.51 -8.58 8.60
N TYR A 102 -6.93 -7.96 9.72
CA TYR A 102 -6.04 -7.69 10.84
C TYR A 102 -5.59 -8.97 11.54
N CYS A 103 -6.49 -9.93 11.76
CA CYS A 103 -6.14 -11.23 12.32
C CYS A 103 -5.15 -11.99 11.39
N VAL A 104 -5.42 -12.02 10.09
CA VAL A 104 -4.53 -12.65 9.10
C VAL A 104 -3.16 -11.98 9.10
N PHE A 105 -3.11 -10.64 9.15
CA PHE A 105 -1.86 -9.89 9.20
C PHE A 105 -1.02 -10.24 10.43
N LEU A 106 -1.64 -10.34 11.62
CA LEU A 106 -0.95 -10.73 12.85
C LEU A 106 -0.41 -12.16 12.79
N VAL A 107 -1.22 -13.11 12.30
CA VAL A 107 -0.82 -14.52 12.22
C VAL A 107 0.26 -14.73 11.17
N HIS A 108 0.13 -14.10 9.99
CA HIS A 108 1.06 -14.26 8.88
C HIS A 108 2.49 -13.90 9.29
N GLY A 109 2.70 -12.75 9.93
CA GLY A 109 4.01 -12.34 10.42
C GLY A 109 4.61 -13.28 11.46
N LEU A 110 3.79 -13.79 12.39
CA LEU A 110 4.23 -14.77 13.39
C LEU A 110 4.65 -16.10 12.75
N VAL A 111 3.87 -16.61 11.81
CA VAL A 111 4.18 -17.86 11.10
C VAL A 111 5.42 -17.71 10.24
N GLN A 112 5.60 -16.57 9.58
CA GLN A 112 6.79 -16.28 8.78
C GLN A 112 8.04 -16.21 9.65
N LEU A 113 7.97 -15.54 10.82
CA LEU A 113 9.07 -15.46 11.77
C LEU A 113 9.41 -16.83 12.37
N TYR A 114 8.40 -17.62 12.73
CA TYR A 114 8.58 -19.00 13.20
C TYR A 114 9.24 -19.89 12.14
N SER A 115 8.79 -19.78 10.89
CA SER A 115 9.35 -20.53 9.76
C SER A 115 10.83 -20.21 9.58
N VAL A 116 11.20 -18.92 9.59
CA VAL A 116 12.60 -18.48 9.48
C VAL A 116 13.45 -18.93 10.68
N ALA A 117 12.89 -18.93 11.89
CA ALA A 117 13.61 -19.35 13.10
C ALA A 117 13.98 -20.85 13.12
N ILE A 118 13.24 -21.69 12.39
CA ILE A 118 13.47 -23.14 12.33
C ILE A 118 14.36 -23.54 11.16
N LEU A 119 14.50 -22.68 10.15
CA LEU A 119 15.40 -22.92 9.02
C LEU A 119 16.86 -23.01 9.50
N ARG A 120 17.43 -24.22 9.42
CA ARG A 120 18.84 -24.52 9.74
C ARG A 120 19.72 -24.67 8.50
N THR A 121 19.14 -24.63 7.30
CA THR A 121 19.82 -24.81 6.02
C THR A 121 19.33 -23.79 4.99
N SER A 122 20.15 -23.48 3.99
CA SER A 122 19.78 -22.59 2.88
C SER A 122 18.72 -23.25 2.01
N GLU A 123 17.55 -22.64 1.89
CA GLU A 123 16.47 -23.16 1.07
C GLU A 123 16.46 -22.56 -0.33
N TYR A 124 16.11 -23.40 -1.31
CA TYR A 124 16.01 -23.03 -2.72
C TYR A 124 14.69 -22.31 -3.02
N MET A 125 14.74 -21.33 -3.92
CA MET A 125 13.60 -20.49 -4.27
C MET A 125 12.65 -21.27 -5.20
N SER A 126 11.58 -21.82 -4.63
CA SER A 126 10.51 -22.51 -5.35
C SER A 126 9.25 -21.64 -5.44
N PHE A 127 8.41 -21.86 -6.45
CA PHE A 127 7.22 -21.04 -6.71
C PHE A 127 6.25 -20.91 -5.50
N PRO A 128 5.93 -21.99 -4.74
CA PRO A 128 5.08 -21.88 -3.56
C PRO A 128 5.72 -21.03 -2.46
N LYS A 129 7.05 -21.10 -2.34
CA LYS A 129 7.81 -20.35 -1.35
C LYS A 129 7.91 -18.87 -1.70
N LEU A 130 8.03 -18.54 -2.98
CA LEU A 130 7.95 -17.16 -3.44
C LEU A 130 6.63 -16.54 -3.00
N PHE A 131 5.50 -17.19 -3.27
CA PHE A 131 4.18 -16.71 -2.84
C PHE A 131 4.06 -16.58 -1.31
N TRP A 132 4.73 -17.44 -0.54
CA TRP A 132 4.73 -17.40 0.93
C TRP A 132 5.60 -16.28 1.53
N MET A 133 6.59 -15.77 0.80
CA MET A 133 7.50 -14.71 1.25
C MET A 133 6.99 -13.30 0.96
N TRP A 134 5.96 -13.18 0.12
CA TRP A 134 5.25 -11.94 -0.24
C TRP A 134 4.04 -11.71 0.66
#